data_AF-A0A1X7UK18-F1
#
_entry.id   AF-A0A1X7UK18-F1
#
_cell.length_a   1.000
_cell.length_b   1.000
_cell.length_c   1.000
_cell.angle_alpha   90.00
_cell.angle_beta   90.00
_cell.angle_gamma   90.00
#
_symmetry.space_group_name_H-M   'P 1'
#
loop_
_entity.id
_entity.type
_entity.pdbx_description
1 polymer ?
#
loop_
_entity_poly.entity_id
_entity_poly.type
_entity_poly.pdbx_seq_one_letter_code
_entity_poly.pdbx_strand_id
1 'polypeptide(L)'
;MGYVKQKANTKMSVKSDDFETMKHQFLFDVTCITDIEDIPSALIVNWDHTGLKCVPVGQWTMAKEGSTRVAVPGTNDKRPITALFAGTMSGDFLPPQIIYSVIIK
;
A
#
# COMPACT_ATOMS: atom_id res chain seq x y z
N MET A 1 -3.55 -14.18 -34.73
CA MET A 1 -3.39 -14.71 -33.36
C MET A 1 -4.31 -13.92 -32.45
N GLY A 2 -5.47 -14.47 -32.12
CA GLY A 2 -6.53 -13.77 -31.42
C GLY A 2 -6.41 -13.85 -29.91
N TYR A 3 -5.79 -12.86 -29.28
CA TYR A 3 -5.67 -12.76 -27.84
C TYR A 3 -5.92 -11.29 -27.46
N VAL A 4 -6.80 -11.02 -26.49
CA VAL A 4 -7.19 -9.66 -26.06
C VAL A 4 -7.05 -9.46 -24.56
N LYS A 5 -6.94 -8.19 -24.14
CA LYS A 5 -6.63 -7.74 -22.78
C LYS A 5 -7.93 -7.10 -22.16
N GLN A 6 -8.34 -7.37 -20.89
CA GLN A 6 -9.37 -6.58 -20.10
C GLN A 6 -9.01 -6.08 -18.65
N LYS A 7 -9.54 -4.90 -18.20
CA LYS A 7 -9.22 -4.16 -16.93
C LYS A 7 -10.31 -4.19 -15.86
N ALA A 8 -9.98 -4.15 -14.55
CA ALA A 8 -10.93 -3.78 -13.48
C ALA A 8 -10.85 -2.31 -13.02
N ASN A 9 -11.97 -1.82 -12.49
CA ASN A 9 -12.22 -0.44 -12.01
C ASN A 9 -12.20 -0.37 -10.47
N THR A 10 -11.85 0.79 -9.90
CA THR A 10 -11.98 1.06 -8.46
C THR A 10 -12.66 2.41 -8.19
N LYS A 11 -13.54 2.43 -7.19
CA LYS A 11 -14.39 3.55 -6.73
C LYS A 11 -13.56 4.76 -6.25
N MET A 12 -14.03 5.99 -6.51
CA MET A 12 -13.43 7.24 -5.99
C MET A 12 -13.49 7.32 -4.46
N SER A 13 -12.40 7.77 -3.84
CA SER A 13 -12.36 8.12 -2.41
C SER A 13 -13.16 9.41 -2.16
N VAL A 14 -14.10 9.37 -1.22
CA VAL A 14 -14.79 10.57 -0.72
C VAL A 14 -13.86 11.27 0.28
N LYS A 15 -13.51 12.53 0.04
CA LYS A 15 -12.80 13.38 0.99
C LYS A 15 -13.83 14.24 1.76
N SER A 16 -13.58 14.52 3.04
CA SER A 16 -14.36 15.51 3.80
C SER A 16 -14.03 16.92 3.33
N ASP A 17 -14.98 17.84 3.39
CA ASP A 17 -14.79 19.24 2.96
C ASP A 17 -13.65 19.95 3.72
N ASP A 18 -13.44 19.60 5.00
CA ASP A 18 -12.41 20.21 5.86
C ASP A 18 -11.06 19.47 5.86
N PHE A 19 -10.85 18.52 4.94
CA PHE A 19 -9.65 17.67 4.94
C PHE A 19 -8.34 18.47 4.89
N GLU A 20 -8.27 19.47 4.01
CA GLU A 20 -7.06 20.27 3.83
C GLU A 20 -6.75 21.10 5.08
N THR A 21 -7.76 21.68 5.73
CA THR A 21 -7.59 22.44 6.98
C THR A 21 -7.05 21.55 8.09
N MET A 22 -7.63 20.36 8.28
CA MET A 22 -7.16 19.40 9.29
C MET A 22 -5.73 18.94 9.02
N LYS A 23 -5.39 18.68 7.76
CA LYS A 23 -4.03 18.31 7.36
C LYS A 23 -3.02 19.42 7.66
N HIS A 24 -3.37 20.68 7.36
CA HIS A 24 -2.51 21.83 7.63
C HIS A 24 -2.27 22.01 9.13
N GLN A 25 -3.33 21.93 9.95
CA GLN A 25 -3.21 22.05 11.40
C GLN A 25 -2.31 20.95 11.98
N PHE A 26 -2.54 19.70 11.57
CA PHE A 26 -1.73 18.56 12.01
C PHE A 26 -0.24 18.74 11.69
N LEU A 27 0.08 19.13 10.44
CA LEU A 27 1.48 19.33 10.03
C LEU A 27 2.13 20.50 10.77
N PHE A 28 1.38 21.56 11.02
CA PHE A 28 1.85 22.70 11.79
C PHE A 28 2.19 22.30 13.23
N ASP A 29 1.29 21.60 13.92
CA ASP A 29 1.49 21.16 15.30
C ASP A 29 2.71 20.24 15.43
N VAL A 30 2.87 19.28 14.51
CA VAL A 30 4.05 18.39 14.49
C VAL A 30 5.34 19.18 14.30
N THR A 31 5.37 20.12 13.34
CA THR A 31 6.56 20.93 13.04
C THR A 31 6.93 21.82 14.24
N CYS A 32 5.95 22.45 14.88
CA CYS A 32 6.20 23.29 16.05
C CYS A 32 6.81 22.49 17.20
N ILE A 33 6.28 21.29 17.48
CA ILE A 33 6.80 20.45 18.57
C ILE A 33 8.23 19.99 18.25
N THR A 34 8.50 19.57 17.00
CA THR A 34 9.83 19.14 16.61
C THR A 34 10.87 20.25 16.72
N ASP A 35 10.47 21.49 16.41
CA ASP A 35 11.35 22.66 16.51
C ASP A 35 11.59 23.08 17.98
N ILE A 36 10.54 23.06 18.82
CA ILE A 36 10.63 23.44 20.24
C ILE A 36 11.52 22.46 21.02
N GLU A 37 11.36 21.16 20.76
CA GLU A 37 12.07 20.09 21.46
C GLU A 37 13.42 19.73 20.80
N ASP A 38 13.84 20.49 19.77
CA ASP A 38 15.07 20.25 19.00
C ASP A 38 15.22 18.79 18.55
N ILE A 39 14.13 18.20 18.04
CA ILE A 39 14.09 16.79 17.65
C ILE A 39 14.88 16.62 16.35
N PRO A 40 15.95 15.80 16.34
CA PRO A 40 16.68 15.50 15.12
C PRO A 40 15.78 14.88 14.05
N SER A 41 15.96 15.28 12.78
CA SER A 41 15.19 14.74 11.64
C SER A 41 15.31 13.22 11.48
N ALA A 42 16.40 12.62 11.94
CA ALA A 42 16.59 11.17 11.98
C ALA A 42 15.64 10.43 12.96
N LEU A 43 15.07 11.14 13.94
CA LEU A 43 14.12 10.60 14.92
C LEU A 43 12.65 10.83 14.56
N ILE A 44 12.38 11.61 13.51
CA ILE A 44 11.03 11.79 12.97
C ILE A 44 10.77 10.63 12.00
N VAL A 45 9.96 9.65 12.43
CA VAL A 45 9.71 8.42 11.68
C VAL A 45 8.25 8.37 11.21
N ASN A 46 8.05 8.15 9.91
CA ASN A 46 6.75 7.78 9.37
C ASN A 46 6.75 6.29 9.03
N TRP A 47 5.69 5.57 9.41
CA TRP A 47 5.56 4.14 9.15
C TRP A 47 4.12 3.75 8.87
N ASP A 48 3.93 2.73 8.04
CA ASP A 48 2.62 2.16 7.74
C ASP A 48 2.70 0.67 7.41
N HIS A 49 1.60 -0.04 7.64
CA HIS A 49 1.40 -1.42 7.25
C HIS A 49 0.83 -1.50 5.84
N THR A 50 1.49 -2.26 4.96
CA THR A 50 0.98 -2.53 3.61
C THR A 50 0.85 -4.02 3.35
N GLY A 51 -0.23 -4.39 2.65
CA GLY A 51 -0.46 -5.77 2.22
C GLY A 51 0.34 -6.09 0.96
N LEU A 52 1.32 -6.97 1.07
CA LEU A 52 2.07 -7.52 -0.05
C LEU A 52 1.39 -8.79 -0.57
N LYS A 53 1.20 -8.87 -1.88
CA LYS A 53 0.70 -10.09 -2.53
C LYS A 53 1.86 -11.05 -2.76
N CYS A 54 1.78 -12.27 -2.21
CA CYS A 54 2.79 -13.32 -2.41
C CYS A 54 2.92 -13.72 -3.89
N VAL A 55 1.79 -13.71 -4.60
CA VAL A 55 1.72 -14.04 -6.02
C VAL A 55 1.36 -12.76 -6.77
N PRO A 56 2.20 -12.26 -7.69
CA PRO A 56 1.85 -11.13 -8.54
C PRO A 56 0.78 -11.58 -9.53
N VAL A 57 -0.48 -11.45 -9.12
CA VAL A 57 -1.60 -11.73 -10.00
C VAL A 57 -1.96 -10.50 -10.81
N GLY A 58 -1.63 -10.54 -12.10
CA GLY A 58 -2.20 -9.63 -13.08
C GLY A 58 -3.68 -9.93 -13.27
N GLN A 59 -4.50 -8.90 -13.45
CA GLN A 59 -5.89 -9.08 -13.90
C GLN A 59 -5.99 -9.47 -15.38
N TRP A 60 -4.85 -9.51 -16.06
CA TRP A 60 -4.72 -9.72 -17.47
C TRP A 60 -3.83 -10.95 -17.66
N THR A 61 -4.34 -11.92 -18.41
CA THR A 61 -3.52 -13.01 -18.93
C THR A 61 -3.85 -13.17 -20.40
N MET A 62 -2.97 -13.83 -21.15
CA MET A 62 -3.21 -14.11 -22.56
C MET A 62 -4.13 -15.33 -22.66
N ALA A 63 -5.34 -15.15 -23.20
CA ALA A 63 -6.26 -16.24 -23.53
C ALA A 63 -6.71 -16.22 -25.00
N LYS A 64 -6.93 -17.42 -25.55
CA LYS A 64 -7.31 -17.62 -26.95
C LYS A 64 -8.68 -17.00 -27.23
N GLU A 65 -8.85 -16.37 -28.38
CA GLU A 65 -10.10 -15.78 -28.86
C GLU A 65 -11.24 -16.79 -28.76
N GLY A 66 -12.37 -16.39 -28.18
CA GLY A 66 -13.52 -17.27 -27.94
C GLY A 66 -13.43 -18.16 -26.70
N SER A 67 -12.36 -18.07 -25.90
CA SER A 67 -12.29 -18.79 -24.62
C SER A 67 -13.29 -18.20 -23.62
N THR A 68 -14.23 -19.03 -23.16
CA THR A 68 -15.26 -18.63 -22.18
C THR A 68 -14.77 -18.70 -20.73
N ARG A 69 -13.70 -19.45 -20.46
CA ARG A 69 -13.08 -19.57 -19.13
C ARG A 69 -11.57 -19.41 -19.24
N VAL A 70 -11.04 -18.42 -18.54
CA VAL A 70 -9.62 -18.12 -18.46
C VAL A 70 -9.19 -18.26 -17.01
N ALA A 71 -8.50 -19.35 -16.68
CA ALA A 71 -7.95 -19.53 -15.34
C ALA A 71 -6.69 -18.68 -15.19
N VAL A 72 -6.66 -17.79 -14.20
CA VAL A 72 -5.45 -17.10 -13.76
C VAL A 72 -4.99 -17.80 -12.48
N PRO A 73 -3.90 -18.58 -12.49
CA PRO A 73 -3.38 -19.19 -11.27
C PRO A 73 -3.08 -18.10 -10.23
N GLY A 74 -3.50 -18.31 -8.98
CA GLY A 74 -3.26 -17.35 -7.90
C GLY A 74 -4.27 -16.20 -7.79
N THR A 75 -5.28 -16.02 -8.67
CA THR A 75 -6.27 -14.92 -8.50
C THR A 75 -7.12 -15.08 -7.24
N ASN A 76 -7.28 -16.31 -6.77
CA ASN A 76 -7.99 -16.61 -5.53
C ASN A 76 -7.05 -16.68 -4.31
N ASP A 77 -5.73 -16.56 -4.50
CA ASP A 77 -4.81 -16.46 -3.37
C ASP A 77 -4.93 -15.06 -2.76
N LYS A 78 -5.71 -15.00 -1.68
CA LYS A 78 -6.02 -13.79 -0.93
C LYS A 78 -5.19 -13.69 0.35
N ARG A 79 -4.07 -14.40 0.46
CA ARG A 79 -3.19 -14.31 1.64
C ARG A 79 -2.20 -13.16 1.42
N PRO A 80 -2.47 -11.94 1.94
CA PRO A 80 -1.42 -10.93 1.98
C PRO A 80 -0.39 -11.31 3.04
N ILE A 81 0.88 -11.07 2.75
CA ILE A 81 1.88 -10.86 3.77
C ILE A 81 1.80 -9.40 4.17
N THR A 82 1.76 -9.08 5.46
CA THR A 82 1.81 -7.69 5.90
C THR A 82 3.26 -7.25 6.03
N ALA A 83 3.64 -6.16 5.40
CA ALA A 83 4.93 -5.51 5.59
C ALA A 83 4.73 -4.18 6.31
N LEU A 84 5.52 -3.94 7.36
CA LEU A 84 5.71 -2.62 7.94
C LEU A 84 6.88 -1.95 7.23
N PHE A 85 6.61 -0.81 6.60
CA PHE A 85 7.64 0.06 6.03
C PHE A 85 7.73 1.31 6.86
N ALA A 86 8.96 1.76 7.12
CA ALA A 86 9.21 2.96 7.88
C ALA A 86 10.36 3.75 7.25
N GLY A 87 10.27 5.07 7.33
CA GLY A 87 11.31 5.97 6.86
C GLY A 87 11.45 7.18 7.78
N THR A 88 12.66 7.68 7.90
CA THR A 88 12.98 8.88 8.68
C THR A 88 12.82 10.15 7.83
N MET A 89 12.67 11.30 8.47
CA MET A 89 12.67 12.59 7.78
C MET A 89 14.06 12.95 7.21
N SER A 90 15.15 12.35 7.72
CA SER A 90 16.49 12.43 7.13
C SER A 90 16.63 11.69 5.79
N GLY A 91 15.64 10.89 5.41
CA GLY A 91 15.62 10.13 4.15
C GLY A 91 16.10 8.69 4.28
N ASP A 92 16.29 8.19 5.50
CA ASP A 92 16.71 6.80 5.73
C ASP A 92 15.50 5.87 5.66
N PHE A 93 15.65 4.78 4.93
CA PHE A 93 14.67 3.70 4.93
C PHE A 93 15.01 2.70 6.02
N LEU A 94 14.09 2.52 6.97
CA LEU A 94 14.31 1.59 8.07
C LEU A 94 14.08 0.14 7.61
N PRO A 95 14.72 -0.85 8.26
CA PRO A 95 14.56 -2.25 7.90
C PRO A 95 13.08 -2.66 7.88
N PRO A 96 12.56 -3.21 6.76
CA PRO A 96 11.17 -3.60 6.67
C PRO A 96 10.89 -4.80 7.58
N GLN A 97 9.76 -4.76 8.28
CA GLN A 97 9.33 -5.89 9.11
C GLN A 97 8.22 -6.67 8.40
N ILE A 98 8.48 -7.95 8.16
CA ILE A 98 7.53 -8.86 7.54
C ILE A 98 6.72 -9.58 8.62
N ILE A 99 5.41 -9.38 8.62
CA ILE A 99 4.46 -10.01 9.51
C ILE A 99 3.70 -11.07 8.72
N TYR A 100 3.98 -12.33 9.03
CA TYR A 100 3.31 -13.48 8.46
C TYR A 100 2.64 -14.29 9.58
N SER A 101 1.31 -14.26 9.65
CA SER A 101 0.57 -15.18 10.51
C SER A 101 0.21 -16.43 9.72
N VAL A 102 0.76 -17.59 10.10
CA VAL A 102 0.17 -18.88 9.74
C VAL A 102 -1.08 -19.04 10.60
N ILE A 103 -2.25 -18.73 10.05
CA ILE A 103 -3.50 -19.24 10.64
C ILE A 103 -3.52 -20.74 10.32
N ILE A 104 -3.06 -21.56 11.26
CA ILE A 104 -3.42 -22.98 11.31
C ILE A 104 -4.87 -22.99 11.79
N LYS A 105 -5.80 -23.18 10.86
CA LYS A 105 -7.20 -23.50 11.16
C LYS A 105 -7.38 -25.00 11.09
#